data_AF-A0A251X4N4-F1
#
_entry.id   AF-A0A251X4N4-F1
#
_cell.length_a   1.000
_cell.length_b   1.000
_cell.length_c   1.000
_cell.angle_alpha   90.00
_cell.angle_beta   90.00
_cell.angle_gamma   90.00
#
_symmetry.space_group_name_H-M   'P 1'
#
loop_
_entity.id
_entity.type
_entity.pdbx_description
1 polymer ?
#
loop_
_entity_poly.entity_id
_entity_poly.type
_entity_poly.pdbx_seq_one_letter_code
_entity_poly.pdbx_strand_id
1 'polypeptide(L)'
;MQYVGEAEVTMTRPAKPKRCDADGKRVKPIKGKPLRVRLVVSRILDNEGHVLTEWVLLSNVWDVDAKTTALWYYWRWRIESFFKLLKQAGHQLESWQQESGLALTKRLLIASMACVVVWQVAHSELPAAKEIQTFLIKLSGRQMKRSKPVTWSALLAGFWSLLSMLEVIENYSVDELHQFRNLLRKISSAFAKLVPE
;
A
#
# COMPACT_ATOMS: atom_id res chain seq x y z
N MET A 1 -25.83 -6.99 -9.05
CA MET A 1 -25.36 -8.21 -9.78
C MET A 1 -24.29 -7.83 -10.80
N GLN A 2 -23.27 -8.66 -11.05
CA GLN A 2 -22.22 -8.39 -12.05
C GLN A 2 -22.49 -9.13 -13.36
N TYR A 3 -22.41 -8.40 -14.48
CA TYR A 3 -22.54 -8.92 -15.83
C TYR A 3 -21.25 -8.67 -16.59
N VAL A 4 -20.76 -9.69 -17.30
CA VAL A 4 -19.51 -9.62 -18.06
C VAL A 4 -19.75 -10.12 -19.47
N GLY A 5 -19.37 -9.30 -20.45
CA GLY A 5 -19.33 -9.66 -21.86
C GLY A 5 -17.91 -9.54 -22.39
N GLU A 6 -17.62 -10.25 -23.48
CA GLU A 6 -16.32 -10.18 -24.14
C GLU A 6 -16.43 -10.23 -25.64
N ALA A 7 -15.42 -9.69 -26.31
CA ALA A 7 -15.26 -9.76 -27.75
C ALA A 7 -13.79 -9.72 -28.12
N GLU A 8 -13.46 -10.30 -29.27
CA GLU A 8 -12.17 -10.05 -29.90
C GLU A 8 -12.23 -8.75 -30.72
N VAL A 9 -11.24 -7.88 -30.54
CA VAL A 9 -11.15 -6.62 -31.29
C VAL A 9 -9.74 -6.41 -31.84
N THR A 10 -9.64 -5.68 -32.95
CA THR A 10 -8.35 -5.35 -33.59
C THR A 10 -8.05 -3.87 -33.45
N MET A 11 -6.98 -3.52 -32.74
CA MET A 11 -6.48 -2.15 -32.63
C MET A 11 -5.59 -1.81 -33.82
N THR A 12 -6.02 -0.87 -34.65
CA THR A 12 -5.29 -0.42 -35.86
C THR A 12 -4.69 0.98 -35.72
N ARG A 13 -4.99 1.68 -34.61
CA ARG A 13 -4.58 3.08 -34.42
C ARG A 13 -3.05 3.22 -34.33
N PRO A 14 -2.42 4.15 -35.09
CA PRO A 14 -1.00 4.44 -34.95
C PRO A 14 -0.63 4.89 -33.53
N ALA A 15 0.55 4.48 -33.07
CA ALA A 15 1.11 4.95 -31.80
C ALA A 15 1.47 6.44 -31.93
N LYS A 16 1.20 7.22 -30.88
CA LYS A 16 1.57 8.64 -30.80
C LYS A 16 2.57 8.85 -29.67
N PRO A 17 3.87 8.69 -29.92
CA PRO A 17 4.89 8.86 -28.89
C PRO A 17 4.79 10.26 -28.25
N LYS A 18 5.08 10.34 -26.96
CA LYS A 18 5.24 11.61 -26.22
C LYS A 18 6.71 12.05 -26.13
N ARG A 19 7.62 11.40 -26.86
CA ARG A 19 9.04 11.77 -26.92
C ARG A 19 9.32 12.73 -28.07
N CYS A 20 10.37 13.53 -27.92
CA CYS A 20 10.95 14.30 -29.01
C CYS A 20 12.08 13.52 -29.71
N ASP A 21 12.36 13.88 -30.96
CA ASP A 21 13.55 13.45 -31.70
C ASP A 21 14.78 14.28 -31.29
N ALA A 22 15.92 14.01 -31.94
CA ALA A 22 17.18 14.70 -31.69
C ALA A 22 17.10 16.22 -31.95
N ASP A 23 16.16 16.66 -32.80
CA ASP A 23 15.92 18.06 -33.15
C ASP A 23 14.89 18.74 -32.22
N GLY A 24 14.50 18.06 -31.13
CA GLY A 24 13.53 18.56 -30.16
C GLY A 24 12.08 18.55 -30.64
N LYS A 25 11.79 18.01 -31.83
CA LYS A 25 10.43 17.95 -32.39
C LYS A 25 9.72 16.68 -31.95
N ARG A 26 8.39 16.76 -31.80
CA ARG A 26 7.59 15.60 -31.42
C ARG A 26 7.66 14.53 -32.52
N VAL A 27 8.02 13.30 -32.13
CA VAL A 27 8.08 12.17 -33.06
C VAL A 27 6.71 11.96 -33.72
N LYS A 28 6.71 11.84 -35.05
CA LYS A 28 5.50 11.61 -35.86
C LYS A 28 4.80 10.31 -35.45
N PRO A 29 3.47 10.19 -35.64
CA PRO A 29 2.75 8.95 -35.39
C PRO A 29 3.37 7.76 -36.13
N ILE A 30 3.56 6.65 -35.42
CA ILE A 30 4.19 5.45 -35.96
C ILE A 30 3.10 4.41 -36.20
N LYS A 31 2.90 4.00 -37.45
CA LYS A 31 1.96 2.93 -37.80
C LYS A 31 2.57 1.59 -37.40
N GLY A 32 2.00 0.96 -36.38
CA GLY A 32 2.36 -0.39 -35.96
C GLY A 32 1.58 -1.46 -36.73
N LYS A 33 1.93 -2.73 -36.49
CA LYS A 33 1.09 -3.86 -36.91
C LYS A 33 -0.23 -3.81 -36.13
N PRO A 34 -1.38 -4.14 -36.76
CA PRO A 34 -2.65 -4.28 -36.04
C PRO A 34 -2.50 -5.25 -34.87
N LEU A 35 -3.03 -4.86 -33.70
CA LEU A 35 -2.95 -5.66 -32.48
C LEU A 35 -4.31 -6.31 -32.20
N ARG A 36 -4.36 -7.64 -32.26
CA ARG A 36 -5.50 -8.43 -31.79
C ARG A 36 -5.50 -8.42 -30.27
N VAL A 37 -6.59 -7.93 -29.67
CA VAL A 37 -6.77 -7.84 -28.21
C VAL A 37 -8.14 -8.33 -27.82
N ARG A 38 -8.26 -8.76 -26.58
CA ARG A 38 -9.53 -9.14 -25.97
C ARG A 38 -10.17 -7.92 -25.33
N LEU A 39 -11.39 -7.61 -25.71
CA LEU A 39 -12.25 -6.64 -25.06
C LEU A 39 -13.08 -7.35 -24.00
N VAL A 40 -13.02 -6.89 -22.76
CA VAL A 40 -13.88 -7.35 -21.66
C VAL A 40 -14.68 -6.17 -21.15
N VAL A 41 -16.00 -6.28 -21.14
CA VAL A 41 -16.91 -5.28 -20.59
C VAL A 41 -17.59 -5.85 -19.36
N SER A 42 -17.39 -5.21 -18.20
CA SER A 42 -17.99 -5.63 -16.93
C SER A 42 -18.90 -4.53 -16.39
N ARG A 43 -20.16 -4.85 -16.14
CA ARG A 43 -21.15 -3.96 -15.50
C ARG A 43 -21.55 -4.49 -14.14
N ILE A 44 -21.61 -3.61 -13.16
CA ILE A 44 -22.22 -3.89 -11.86
C ILE A 44 -23.53 -3.13 -11.81
N LEU A 45 -24.63 -3.86 -11.64
CA LEU A 45 -25.97 -3.30 -11.48
C LEU A 45 -26.41 -3.35 -10.01
N ASP A 46 -27.22 -2.38 -9.59
CA ASP A 46 -27.97 -2.47 -8.34
C ASP A 46 -29.17 -3.44 -8.47
N ASN A 47 -30.04 -3.47 -7.46
CA ASN A 47 -31.22 -4.34 -7.44
C ASN A 47 -32.35 -3.85 -8.35
N GLU A 48 -32.32 -2.58 -8.75
CA GLU A 48 -33.31 -1.94 -9.64
C GLU A 48 -32.86 -1.99 -11.12
N GLY A 49 -31.65 -2.50 -11.38
CA GLY A 49 -31.07 -2.64 -12.71
C GLY A 49 -30.23 -1.44 -13.16
N HIS A 50 -30.01 -0.43 -12.30
CA HIS A 50 -29.17 0.72 -12.64
C HIS A 50 -27.69 0.33 -12.62
N VAL A 51 -26.93 0.87 -13.56
CA VAL A 51 -25.48 0.66 -13.65
C VAL A 51 -24.78 1.45 -12.54
N LEU A 52 -24.25 0.75 -11.54
CA LEU A 52 -23.40 1.32 -10.50
C LEU A 52 -21.99 1.63 -11.03
N THR A 53 -21.47 0.75 -11.88
CA THR A 53 -20.18 0.96 -12.55
C THR A 53 -20.05 0.10 -13.80
N GLU A 54 -19.25 0.57 -14.75
CA GLU A 54 -18.88 -0.13 -15.97
C GLU A 54 -17.36 -0.05 -16.15
N TRP A 55 -16.74 -1.19 -16.48
CA TRP A 55 -15.36 -1.27 -16.89
C TRP A 55 -15.25 -1.79 -18.31
N VAL A 56 -14.51 -1.06 -19.14
CA VAL A 56 -14.13 -1.46 -20.50
C VAL A 56 -12.64 -1.74 -20.49
N LEU A 57 -12.29 -3.01 -20.57
CA LEU A 57 -10.94 -3.52 -20.37
C LEU A 57 -10.39 -4.08 -21.68
N LEU A 58 -9.14 -3.76 -21.97
CA LEU A 58 -8.37 -4.41 -23.03
C LEU A 58 -7.35 -5.33 -22.37
N SER A 59 -7.34 -6.59 -22.79
CA SER A 59 -6.47 -7.62 -22.24
C SER A 59 -5.78 -8.39 -23.36
N ASN A 60 -4.53 -8.79 -23.11
CA ASN A 60 -3.81 -9.77 -23.92
C ASN A 60 -3.86 -11.18 -23.29
N VAL A 61 -4.65 -11.36 -22.22
CA VAL A 61 -4.83 -12.62 -21.50
C VAL A 61 -6.06 -13.35 -22.06
N TRP A 62 -5.85 -14.57 -22.53
CA TRP A 62 -6.85 -15.38 -23.24
C TRP A 62 -7.14 -16.72 -22.57
N ASP A 63 -6.27 -17.14 -21.65
CA ASP A 63 -6.26 -18.43 -20.96
C ASP A 63 -7.17 -18.48 -19.72
N VAL A 64 -7.86 -17.39 -19.40
CA VAL A 64 -8.85 -17.30 -18.30
C VAL A 64 -10.18 -16.76 -18.82
N ASP A 65 -11.27 -16.97 -18.08
CA ASP A 65 -12.56 -16.39 -18.46
C ASP A 65 -12.59 -14.84 -18.28
N ALA A 66 -13.57 -14.20 -18.91
CA ALA A 66 -13.70 -12.75 -18.85
C ALA A 66 -14.02 -12.25 -17.43
N LYS A 67 -14.71 -13.07 -16.62
CA LYS A 67 -15.03 -12.75 -15.23
C LYS A 67 -13.78 -12.66 -14.35
N THR A 68 -12.84 -13.57 -14.55
CA THR A 68 -11.52 -13.60 -13.89
C THR A 68 -10.71 -12.37 -14.28
N THR A 69 -10.70 -11.99 -15.56
CA THR A 69 -10.05 -10.74 -16.00
C THR A 69 -10.67 -9.51 -15.31
N ALA A 70 -11.99 -9.44 -15.24
CA ALA A 70 -12.68 -8.35 -14.54
C ALA A 70 -12.39 -8.34 -13.03
N LEU A 71 -12.29 -9.52 -12.40
CA LEU A 71 -11.93 -9.66 -10.98
C LEU A 71 -10.50 -9.19 -10.70
N TRP A 72 -9.54 -9.49 -11.58
CA TRP A 72 -8.18 -8.96 -11.46
C TRP A 72 -8.15 -7.43 -11.55
N TYR A 73 -8.94 -6.85 -12.45
CA TYR A 73 -9.07 -5.40 -12.53
C TYR A 73 -9.72 -4.80 -11.28
N TYR A 74 -10.69 -5.49 -10.68
CA TYR A 74 -11.22 -5.09 -9.37
C TYR A 74 -10.14 -5.06 -8.29
N TRP A 75 -9.27 -6.07 -8.25
CA TRP A 75 -8.13 -6.10 -7.33
C TRP A 75 -7.07 -5.02 -7.59
N ARG A 76 -7.08 -4.35 -8.76
CA ARG A 76 -6.24 -3.17 -9.02
C ARG A 76 -6.38 -2.13 -7.91
N TRP A 77 -7.58 -1.97 -7.36
CA TRP A 77 -7.82 -0.99 -6.29
C TRP A 77 -7.06 -1.31 -4.99
N ARG A 78 -6.63 -2.56 -4.78
CA ARG A 78 -5.84 -2.93 -3.59
C ARG A 78 -4.54 -2.13 -3.49
N ILE A 79 -3.95 -1.72 -4.63
CA ILE A 79 -2.72 -0.92 -4.63
C ILE A 79 -2.88 0.47 -4.00
N GLU A 80 -4.07 1.06 -4.08
CA GLU A 80 -4.34 2.39 -3.51
C GLU A 80 -4.05 2.43 -2.02
N SER A 81 -4.30 1.31 -1.36
CA SER A 81 -4.12 1.21 0.07
C SER A 81 -2.65 1.00 0.48
N PHE A 82 -1.74 0.63 -0.43
CA PHE A 82 -0.28 0.79 -0.26
C PHE A 82 0.11 2.25 -0.39
N PHE A 83 -0.36 2.94 -1.43
CA PHE A 83 -0.07 4.36 -1.61
C PHE A 83 -0.61 5.19 -0.44
N LYS A 84 -1.75 4.80 0.15
CA LYS A 84 -2.29 5.43 1.35
C LYS A 84 -1.38 5.29 2.56
N LEU A 85 -0.79 4.11 2.78
CA LEU A 85 0.20 3.91 3.85
C LEU A 85 1.46 4.74 3.59
N LEU A 86 1.95 4.71 2.36
CA LEU A 86 3.18 5.40 2.00
C LEU A 86 3.03 6.94 2.13
N LYS A 87 1.96 7.52 1.59
CA LYS A 87 1.80 8.97 1.47
C LYS A 87 1.29 9.64 2.73
N GLN A 88 0.33 9.05 3.44
CA GLN A 88 -0.40 9.76 4.50
C GLN A 88 -0.54 8.95 5.79
N ALA A 89 -1.18 7.79 5.74
CA ALA A 89 -1.60 7.06 6.95
C ALA A 89 -0.49 6.23 7.63
N GLY A 90 0.73 6.25 7.07
CA GLY A 90 1.87 5.46 7.50
C GLY A 90 3.16 6.28 7.55
N HIS A 91 3.81 6.47 6.41
CA HIS A 91 5.17 7.04 6.33
C HIS A 91 5.25 8.54 6.00
N GLN A 92 4.12 9.18 5.68
CA GLN A 92 4.04 10.61 5.36
C GLN A 92 5.05 11.05 4.28
N LEU A 93 5.14 10.28 3.19
CA LEU A 93 6.12 10.51 2.13
C LEU A 93 6.11 11.96 1.59
N GLU A 94 4.95 12.60 1.55
CA GLU A 94 4.81 13.98 1.04
C GLU A 94 5.41 15.03 1.99
N SER A 95 5.73 14.67 3.24
CA SER A 95 6.36 15.53 4.24
C SER A 95 7.86 15.24 4.41
N TRP A 96 8.43 14.39 3.57
CA TRP A 96 9.84 14.05 3.61
C TRP A 96 10.71 15.21 3.11
N GLN A 97 11.80 15.48 3.81
CA GLN A 97 12.74 16.58 3.51
C GLN A 97 14.06 16.06 2.94
N GLN A 98 14.05 14.97 2.18
CA GLN A 98 15.25 14.49 1.49
C GLN A 98 15.62 15.43 0.34
N GLU A 99 16.85 15.95 0.36
CA GLU A 99 17.32 16.96 -0.61
C GLU A 99 17.95 16.35 -1.89
N SER A 100 18.06 15.02 -1.97
CA SER A 100 18.57 14.34 -3.16
C SER A 100 17.73 13.13 -3.57
N GLY A 101 17.68 12.87 -4.88
CA GLY A 101 16.96 11.72 -5.44
C GLY A 101 17.49 10.39 -4.89
N LEU A 102 18.79 10.26 -4.63
CA LEU A 102 19.37 9.06 -4.04
C LEU A 102 18.90 8.83 -2.60
N ALA A 103 18.92 9.88 -1.76
CA ALA A 103 18.45 9.77 -0.38
C ALA A 103 16.94 9.45 -0.31
N LEU A 104 16.15 10.10 -1.16
CA LEU A 104 14.72 9.81 -1.31
C LEU A 104 14.48 8.35 -1.72
N THR A 105 15.23 7.85 -2.71
CA THR A 105 15.10 6.47 -3.21
C THR A 105 15.43 5.45 -2.13
N LYS A 106 16.54 5.63 -1.40
CA LYS A 106 16.92 4.73 -0.30
C LYS A 106 15.83 4.64 0.77
N ARG A 107 15.29 5.79 1.21
CA ARG A 107 14.20 5.83 2.20
C ARG A 107 12.91 5.20 1.65
N LEU A 108 12.60 5.47 0.38
CA LEU A 108 11.44 4.92 -0.31
C LEU A 108 11.47 3.39 -0.37
N LEU A 109 12.63 2.78 -0.62
CA LEU A 109 12.79 1.33 -0.64
C LEU A 109 12.43 0.71 0.71
N ILE A 110 12.97 1.25 1.80
CA ILE A 110 12.72 0.76 3.16
C ILE A 110 11.24 0.93 3.54
N ALA A 111 10.68 2.12 3.30
CA ALA A 111 9.27 2.40 3.57
C ALA A 111 8.34 1.49 2.75
N SER A 112 8.68 1.23 1.48
CA SER A 112 7.91 0.33 0.62
C SER A 112 7.95 -1.10 1.15
N MET A 113 9.11 -1.57 1.61
CA MET A 113 9.26 -2.90 2.19
C MET A 113 8.43 -3.06 3.47
N ALA A 114 8.46 -2.07 4.37
CA ALA A 114 7.62 -2.05 5.56
C ALA A 114 6.11 -2.12 5.22
N CYS A 115 5.67 -1.37 4.20
CA CYS A 115 4.29 -1.45 3.71
C CYS A 115 3.92 -2.85 3.20
N VAL A 116 4.82 -3.51 2.47
CA VAL A 116 4.61 -4.87 1.96
C VAL A 116 4.54 -5.91 3.10
N VAL A 117 5.41 -5.81 4.10
CA VAL A 117 5.36 -6.67 5.29
C VAL A 117 4.01 -6.55 5.99
N VAL A 118 3.54 -5.32 6.21
CA VAL A 118 2.22 -5.07 6.81
C VAL A 118 1.09 -5.64 5.95
N TRP A 119 1.19 -5.56 4.62
CA TRP A 119 0.23 -6.20 3.73
C TRP A 119 0.21 -7.71 3.83
N GLN A 120 1.37 -8.35 3.90
CA GLN A 120 1.47 -9.79 4.07
C GLN A 120 0.86 -10.21 5.41
N VAL A 121 1.20 -9.50 6.49
CA VAL A 121 0.59 -9.74 7.81
C VAL A 121 -0.92 -9.56 7.77
N ALA A 122 -1.42 -8.50 7.13
CA ALA A 122 -2.84 -8.19 7.07
C ALA A 122 -3.68 -9.18 6.25
N HIS A 123 -3.09 -9.86 5.26
CA HIS A 123 -3.79 -10.78 4.36
C HIS A 123 -3.41 -12.25 4.59
N SER A 124 -2.50 -12.55 5.51
CA SER A 124 -2.14 -13.92 5.84
C SER A 124 -3.29 -14.62 6.55
N GLU A 125 -3.63 -15.81 6.06
CA GLU A 125 -4.65 -16.69 6.64
C GLU A 125 -4.08 -17.63 7.72
N LEU A 126 -2.76 -17.59 7.93
CA LEU A 126 -2.10 -18.41 8.94
C LEU A 126 -2.63 -18.08 10.34
N PRO A 127 -2.80 -19.06 11.25
CA PRO A 127 -3.24 -18.80 12.62
C PRO A 127 -2.37 -17.76 13.34
N ALA A 128 -1.04 -17.83 13.16
CA ALA A 128 -0.07 -16.88 13.71
C ALA A 128 -0.30 -15.43 13.25
N ALA A 129 -0.93 -15.21 12.10
CA ALA A 129 -1.23 -13.86 11.60
C ALA A 129 -2.21 -13.11 12.51
N LYS A 130 -3.20 -13.79 13.08
CA LYS A 130 -4.18 -13.16 13.98
C LYS A 130 -3.55 -12.72 15.30
N GLU A 131 -2.63 -13.53 15.81
CA GLU A 131 -1.89 -13.23 17.03
C GLU A 131 -1.01 -12.00 16.85
N ILE A 132 -0.18 -11.99 15.80
CA ILE A 132 0.69 -10.84 15.52
C ILE A 132 -0.12 -9.59 15.18
N GLN A 133 -1.23 -9.70 14.44
CA GLN A 133 -2.11 -8.55 14.18
C GLN A 133 -2.64 -7.95 15.48
N THR A 134 -3.13 -8.79 16.39
CA THR A 134 -3.67 -8.36 17.69
C THR A 134 -2.59 -7.66 18.51
N PHE A 135 -1.40 -8.25 18.56
CA PHE A 135 -0.25 -7.67 19.26
C PHE A 135 0.15 -6.31 18.67
N LEU A 136 0.34 -6.22 17.35
CA LEU A 136 0.72 -4.97 16.69
C LEU A 136 -0.35 -3.88 16.84
N ILE A 137 -1.63 -4.22 16.83
CA ILE A 137 -2.70 -3.24 17.08
C ILE A 137 -2.61 -2.68 18.49
N LYS A 138 -2.45 -3.53 19.50
CA LYS A 138 -2.28 -3.07 20.90
C LYS A 138 -1.06 -2.17 21.02
N LEU A 139 0.06 -2.60 20.44
CA LEU A 139 1.32 -1.89 20.48
C LEU A 139 1.27 -0.54 19.73
N SER A 140 0.42 -0.43 18.70
CA SER A 140 0.25 0.81 17.95
C SER A 140 -0.33 1.97 18.76
N GLY A 141 -0.95 1.68 19.92
CA GLY A 141 -1.65 2.67 20.74
C GLY A 141 -2.91 3.25 20.09
N ARG A 142 -3.33 2.75 18.92
CA ARG A 142 -4.48 3.29 18.19
C ARG A 142 -5.78 2.62 18.65
N GLN A 143 -6.79 3.46 18.89
CA GLN A 143 -8.13 2.97 19.19
C GLN A 143 -8.84 2.50 17.92
N MET A 144 -9.37 1.27 17.95
CA MET A 144 -10.03 0.64 16.81
C MET A 144 -11.55 0.68 16.95
N LYS A 145 -12.27 0.81 15.83
CA LYS A 145 -13.73 0.64 15.81
C LYS A 145 -14.07 -0.84 15.91
N ARG A 146 -15.15 -1.18 16.60
CA ARG A 146 -15.64 -2.58 16.72
C ARG A 146 -15.91 -3.23 15.35
N SER A 147 -16.43 -2.45 14.39
CA SER A 147 -16.70 -2.91 13.02
C SER A 147 -15.44 -3.05 12.15
N LYS A 148 -14.31 -2.49 12.57
CA LYS A 148 -13.04 -2.56 11.85
C LYS A 148 -11.88 -2.73 12.84
N PRO A 149 -11.73 -3.94 13.41
CA PRO A 149 -10.77 -4.20 14.47
C PRO A 149 -9.31 -4.09 13.98
N VAL A 150 -9.06 -4.33 12.69
CA VAL A 150 -7.73 -4.29 12.07
C VAL A 150 -7.67 -3.20 11.00
N THR A 151 -6.65 -2.35 11.06
CA THR A 151 -6.29 -1.45 9.95
C THR A 151 -4.81 -1.52 9.66
N TRP A 152 -4.44 -1.39 8.39
CA TRP A 152 -3.04 -1.48 7.99
C TRP A 152 -2.18 -0.36 8.57
N SER A 153 -2.77 0.82 8.77
CA SER A 153 -2.07 1.93 9.40
C SER A 153 -1.77 1.67 10.88
N ALA A 154 -2.66 0.96 11.60
CA ALA A 154 -2.38 0.54 12.97
C ALA A 154 -1.34 -0.57 13.01
N LEU A 155 -1.43 -1.56 12.10
CA LEU A 155 -0.41 -2.60 11.96
C LEU A 155 0.97 -2.00 11.69
N LEU A 156 1.08 -1.02 10.78
CA LEU A 156 2.35 -0.36 10.46
C LEU A 156 2.92 0.43 11.65
N ALA A 157 2.07 1.15 12.38
CA ALA A 157 2.51 1.87 13.58
C ALA A 157 2.99 0.91 14.68
N GLY A 158 2.25 -0.16 14.94
CA GLY A 158 2.68 -1.20 15.87
C GLY A 158 3.96 -1.90 15.44
N PHE A 159 4.11 -2.16 14.13
CA PHE A 159 5.30 -2.77 13.58
C PHE A 159 6.54 -1.88 13.80
N TRP A 160 6.41 -0.57 13.58
CA TRP A 160 7.48 0.37 13.90
C TRP A 160 7.87 0.32 15.38
N SER A 161 6.88 0.38 16.28
CA SER A 161 7.13 0.27 17.72
C SER A 161 7.80 -1.05 18.10
N LEU A 162 7.44 -2.17 17.45
CA LEU A 162 8.08 -3.47 17.68
C LEU A 162 9.55 -3.42 17.30
N LEU A 163 9.88 -2.91 16.11
CA LEU A 163 11.26 -2.79 15.66
C LEU A 163 12.10 -1.94 16.62
N SER A 164 11.57 -0.80 17.08
CA SER A 164 12.27 0.03 18.06
C SER A 164 12.48 -0.68 19.40
N MET A 165 11.52 -1.49 19.86
CA MET A 165 11.70 -2.26 21.09
C MET A 165 12.72 -3.38 20.93
N LEU A 166 12.74 -4.08 19.80
CA LEU A 166 13.74 -5.11 19.52
C LEU A 166 15.15 -4.51 19.53
N GLU A 167 15.34 -3.37 18.85
CA GLU A 167 16.60 -2.64 18.86
C GLU A 167 17.03 -2.26 20.29
N VAL A 168 16.10 -1.79 21.13
CA VAL A 168 16.39 -1.45 22.52
C VAL A 168 16.80 -2.67 23.34
N ILE A 169 16.07 -3.78 23.23
CA ILE A 169 16.34 -5.01 24.00
C ILE A 169 17.64 -5.67 23.56
N GLU A 170 18.00 -5.56 22.28
CA GLU A 170 19.23 -6.15 21.74
C GLU A 170 20.48 -5.35 22.12
N ASN A 171 20.35 -4.04 22.36
CA ASN A 171 21.51 -3.16 22.55
C ASN A 171 21.65 -2.59 23.97
N TYR A 172 20.64 -2.72 24.84
CA TYR A 172 20.67 -2.17 26.19
C TYR A 172 20.19 -3.19 27.22
N SER A 173 20.91 -3.26 28.33
CA SER A 173 20.48 -3.97 29.52
C SER A 173 19.35 -3.24 30.24
N VAL A 174 18.59 -3.99 31.05
CA VAL A 174 17.52 -3.43 31.91
C VAL A 174 18.08 -2.36 32.86
N ASP A 175 19.29 -2.57 33.38
CA ASP A 175 19.95 -1.62 34.28
C ASP A 175 20.27 -0.29 33.59
N GLU A 176 20.78 -0.33 32.35
CA GLU A 176 21.03 0.88 31.56
C GLU A 176 19.74 1.66 31.28
N LEU A 177 18.63 0.96 30.97
CA LEU A 177 17.33 1.59 30.79
C LEU A 177 16.82 2.25 32.09
N HIS A 178 17.03 1.60 33.24
CA HIS A 178 16.72 2.21 34.54
C HIS A 178 17.61 3.42 34.86
N GLN A 179 18.88 3.40 34.47
CA GLN A 179 19.77 4.54 34.59
C GLN A 179 19.26 5.72 33.74
N PHE A 180 18.86 5.49 32.49
CA PHE A 180 18.28 6.54 31.64
C PHE A 180 16.98 7.11 32.23
N ARG A 181 16.10 6.26 32.79
CA ARG A 181 14.89 6.72 33.51
C ARG A 181 15.25 7.64 34.68
N ASN A 182 16.27 7.28 35.46
CA ASN A 182 16.69 8.07 36.62
C ASN A 182 17.33 9.41 36.20
N LEU A 183 18.10 9.42 35.11
CA LEU A 183 18.62 10.66 34.52
C LEU A 183 17.48 11.59 34.08
N LEU A 184 16.45 11.06 33.42
CA LEU A 184 15.26 11.84 33.02
C LEU A 184 14.51 12.42 34.22
N ARG A 185 14.35 11.66 35.32
CA ARG A 185 13.74 12.16 36.56
C ARG A 185 14.52 13.33 37.17
N LYS A 186 15.86 13.29 37.12
CA LYS A 186 16.72 14.39 37.63
C LYS A 186 16.58 15.65 36.78
N ILE A 187 16.41 15.50 35.47
CA ILE A 187 16.31 16.62 34.52
C ILE A 187 14.89 17.22 34.50
N SER A 188 13.84 16.41 34.64
CA SER A 188 12.44 16.84 34.50
C SER A 188 11.55 16.38 35.65
N SER A 189 11.12 17.34 36.47
CA SER A 189 10.13 17.10 37.53
C SER A 189 8.76 16.70 37.00
N ALA A 190 8.42 17.06 35.76
CA ALA A 190 7.20 16.62 35.09
C ALA A 190 7.24 15.12 34.74
N PHE A 191 8.41 14.62 34.30
CA PHE A 191 8.58 13.19 34.01
C PHE A 191 8.42 12.34 35.27
N ALA A 192 8.94 12.82 36.41
CA ALA A 192 8.77 12.15 37.71
C ALA A 192 7.30 11.99 38.13
N LYS A 193 6.38 12.83 37.63
CA LYS A 193 4.93 12.70 37.88
C LYS A 193 4.24 11.69 36.95
N LEU A 194 4.81 11.43 35.78
CA LEU A 194 4.23 10.52 34.77
C LEU A 194 4.57 9.05 35.05
N VAL A 195 5.70 8.79 35.70
CA VAL A 195 6.15 7.44 36.08
C VAL A 195 6.44 7.43 37.58
N PRO A 196 5.40 7.27 38.44
CA PRO A 196 5.59 7.06 39.86
C PRO A 196 6.27 5.71 40.12
N GLU A 197 6.84 5.55 41.33
CA GLU A 197 7.61 4.36 41.73
C GLU A 197 6.77 3.07 41.79
#